data_AF-A0AAV7HAZ7-F1
#
_entry.id   AF-A0AAV7HAZ7-F1
#
_cell.length_a   1.000
_cell.length_b   1.000
_cell.length_c   1.000
_cell.angle_alpha   90.00
_cell.angle_beta   90.00
_cell.angle_gamma   90.00
#
_symmetry.space_group_name_H-M   'P 1'
#
loop_
_entity.id
_entity.type
_entity.pdbx_description
1 polymer ?
#
loop_
_entity_poly.entity_id
_entity_poly.type
_entity_poly.pdbx_seq_one_letter_code
_entity_poly.pdbx_strand_id
1 'polypeptide(L)'
;MAFFSMIKVLLLCTTSLSLLATLALGQNSTNYLLSGERLNTNQYLIEGNTKFIIQNDCDLVLYKSQVLVWHSNTTNEGSGCYLIFQPNGKLVIFDNKNEVVWDTTSIREIGNYILTLNRDHNVVIYGPKVWDNENNTIGSDDVVVATSLNGPMGASGVKNNKMMEMGKIIEVMSNE
;
A
#
# COMPACT_ATOMS: atom_id res chain seq x y z
N MET A 1 -11.07 40.53 62.59
CA MET A 1 -9.71 39.94 62.44
C MET A 1 -9.86 38.44 62.61
N ALA A 2 -9.50 37.51 61.73
CA ALA A 2 -8.91 37.49 60.39
C ALA A 2 -9.35 36.12 59.82
N PHE A 3 -10.07 36.07 58.70
CA PHE A 3 -9.57 35.80 57.35
C PHE A 3 -8.77 34.51 57.12
N PHE A 4 -9.15 33.33 57.62
CA PHE A 4 -8.63 32.06 57.09
C PHE A 4 -9.61 30.89 57.26
N SER A 5 -10.55 30.70 56.33
CA SER A 5 -11.09 29.37 55.96
C SER A 5 -12.00 29.45 54.73
N MET A 6 -11.49 30.03 53.63
CA MET A 6 -12.10 29.94 52.31
C MET A 6 -11.04 29.56 51.27
N ILE A 7 -10.33 28.46 51.51
CA ILE A 7 -9.49 27.78 50.51
C ILE A 7 -9.32 26.34 50.98
N LYS A 8 -10.29 25.49 50.63
CA LYS A 8 -10.07 24.03 50.58
C LYS A 8 -11.07 23.26 49.73
N VAL A 9 -11.95 23.96 49.02
CA VAL A 9 -12.90 23.35 48.09
C VAL A 9 -12.89 24.23 46.86
N LEU A 10 -12.83 23.61 45.68
CA LEU A 10 -12.86 24.25 44.35
C LEU A 10 -11.51 24.72 43.76
N LEU A 11 -10.58 23.79 43.53
CA LEU A 11 -9.47 24.03 42.60
C LEU A 11 -8.98 22.74 41.91
N LEU A 12 -9.91 22.01 41.29
CA LEU A 12 -9.63 20.96 40.28
C LEU A 12 -10.84 20.86 39.32
N CYS A 13 -11.24 21.93 38.62
CA CYS A 13 -12.30 21.81 37.61
C CYS A 13 -12.32 22.89 36.52
N THR A 14 -11.20 23.57 36.21
CA THR A 14 -11.22 24.63 35.16
C THR A 14 -9.95 24.80 34.32
N THR A 15 -9.05 23.82 34.26
CA THR A 15 -8.08 23.79 33.14
C THR A 15 -8.62 22.89 32.03
N SER A 16 -9.48 23.49 31.20
CA SER A 16 -9.60 23.25 29.75
C SER A 16 -9.60 21.77 29.33
N LEU A 17 -10.72 21.06 29.43
CA LEU A 17 -11.74 21.04 28.39
C LEU A 17 -11.43 21.92 27.15
N SER A 18 -10.59 21.40 26.25
CA SER A 18 -10.65 21.55 24.78
C SER A 18 -9.27 21.43 24.13
N LEU A 19 -8.66 20.26 24.24
CA LEU A 19 -7.84 19.78 23.13
C LEU A 19 -8.05 18.27 22.93
N LEU A 20 -9.31 17.86 22.81
CA LEU A 20 -9.59 16.83 21.81
C LEU A 20 -9.53 17.55 20.46
N ALA A 21 -8.31 17.85 20.01
CA ALA A 21 -8.07 17.89 18.59
C ALA A 21 -8.46 16.49 18.13
N THR A 22 -9.67 16.36 17.61
CA THR A 22 -10.02 15.23 16.78
C THR A 22 -8.98 15.23 15.69
N LEU A 23 -7.97 14.39 15.85
CA LEU A 23 -7.24 13.88 14.72
C LEU A 23 -8.29 13.10 13.94
N ALA A 24 -9.07 13.81 13.11
CA ALA A 24 -9.42 13.28 11.84
C ALA A 24 -8.06 12.99 11.19
N LEU A 25 -7.53 11.79 11.44
CA LEU A 25 -6.58 11.18 10.54
C LEU A 25 -7.36 11.09 9.25
N GLY A 26 -7.34 12.17 8.47
CA GLY A 26 -7.74 12.16 7.09
C GLY A 26 -6.90 11.04 6.51
N GLN A 27 -7.53 9.89 6.30
CA GLN A 27 -6.94 8.80 5.56
C GLN A 27 -6.69 9.43 4.20
N ASN A 28 -5.45 9.85 3.96
CA ASN A 28 -5.06 10.32 2.66
C ASN A 28 -5.03 9.05 1.81
N SER A 29 -6.20 8.69 1.29
CA SER A 29 -6.39 7.46 0.54
C SER A 29 -5.58 7.61 -0.73
N THR A 30 -4.42 6.98 -0.75
CA THR A 30 -3.56 6.86 -1.92
C THR A 30 -4.17 5.85 -2.88
N ASN A 31 -3.71 5.85 -4.12
CA ASN A 31 -3.96 4.79 -5.06
C ASN A 31 -2.83 3.74 -5.04
N TYR A 32 -1.95 3.75 -4.04
CA TYR A 32 -0.82 2.83 -3.96
C TYR A 32 -0.43 2.47 -2.52
N LEU A 33 0.28 1.35 -2.37
CA LEU A 33 0.86 0.85 -1.13
C LEU A 33 2.30 0.37 -1.42
N LEU A 34 3.28 0.85 -0.66
CA LEU A 34 4.67 0.44 -0.78
C LEU A 34 4.93 -0.87 -0.04
N SER A 35 5.91 -1.65 -0.49
CA SER A 35 6.38 -2.82 0.25
C SER A 35 6.85 -2.41 1.66
N GLY A 36 6.40 -3.13 2.68
CA GLY A 36 6.60 -2.81 4.10
C GLY A 36 5.38 -2.11 4.72
N GLU A 37 4.52 -1.48 3.92
CA GLU A 37 3.32 -0.80 4.40
C GLU A 37 2.14 -1.76 4.58
N ARG A 38 1.12 -1.27 5.29
CA ARG A 38 -0.11 -2.02 5.56
C ARG A 38 -1.36 -1.16 5.45
N LEU A 39 -2.48 -1.79 5.12
CA LEU A 39 -3.83 -1.27 5.35
C LEU A 39 -4.40 -1.95 6.60
N ASN A 40 -4.70 -1.15 7.61
CA ASN A 40 -5.49 -1.58 8.77
C ASN A 40 -6.96 -1.77 8.37
N THR A 41 -7.74 -2.40 9.25
CA THR A 41 -9.18 -2.61 9.05
C THR A 41 -9.90 -1.34 8.59
N ASN A 42 -10.70 -1.47 7.53
CA ASN A 42 -11.45 -0.42 6.84
C ASN A 42 -10.60 0.65 6.13
N GLN A 43 -9.27 0.52 6.08
CA GLN A 43 -8.42 1.34 5.21
C GLN A 43 -8.42 0.79 3.78
N TYR A 44 -8.14 1.68 2.82
CA TYR A 44 -8.32 1.36 1.41
C TYR A 44 -7.41 2.18 0.50
N LEU A 45 -7.15 1.65 -0.69
CA LEU A 45 -6.67 2.38 -1.85
C LEU A 45 -7.86 2.88 -2.67
N ILE A 46 -7.74 4.05 -3.30
CA ILE A 46 -8.79 4.63 -4.14
C ILE A 46 -8.23 5.27 -5.42
N GLU A 47 -8.89 5.02 -6.55
CA GLU A 47 -8.64 5.71 -7.83
C GLU A 47 -10.00 5.91 -8.53
N GLY A 48 -10.40 7.17 -8.70
CA GLY A 48 -11.72 7.50 -9.25
C GLY A 48 -12.87 6.87 -8.47
N ASN A 49 -13.66 6.01 -9.13
CA ASN A 49 -14.80 5.29 -8.54
C ASN A 49 -14.45 3.86 -8.08
N THR A 50 -13.17 3.52 -8.04
CA THR A 50 -12.69 2.18 -7.69
C THR A 50 -12.02 2.21 -6.33
N LYS A 51 -12.29 1.21 -5.50
CA LYS A 51 -11.81 1.12 -4.12
C LYS A 51 -11.34 -0.29 -3.81
N PHE A 52 -10.12 -0.42 -3.29
CA PHE A 52 -9.55 -1.67 -2.81
C PHE A 52 -9.40 -1.60 -1.30
N ILE A 53 -10.20 -2.35 -0.55
CA ILE A 53 -10.43 -2.17 0.90
C ILE A 53 -10.30 -3.49 1.66
N ILE A 54 -9.61 -3.47 2.81
CA ILE A 54 -9.72 -4.55 3.81
C ILE A 54 -10.90 -4.25 4.72
N GLN A 55 -11.92 -5.08 4.71
CA GLN A 55 -13.17 -4.85 5.45
C GLN A 55 -13.09 -5.39 6.89
N ASN A 56 -14.06 -4.99 7.71
CA ASN A 56 -14.14 -5.39 9.12
C ASN A 56 -14.37 -6.90 9.34
N ASP A 57 -14.98 -7.55 8.36
CA ASP A 57 -15.20 -9.01 8.30
C ASP A 57 -14.01 -9.75 7.69
N CYS A 58 -12.83 -9.10 7.57
CA CYS A 58 -11.61 -9.70 7.05
C CYS A 58 -11.62 -10.04 5.56
N ASP A 59 -12.61 -9.59 4.80
CA ASP A 59 -12.60 -9.73 3.35
C ASP A 59 -11.84 -8.55 2.70
N LEU A 60 -10.92 -8.88 1.79
CA LEU A 60 -10.23 -7.88 0.96
C LEU A 60 -11.00 -7.74 -0.34
N VAL A 61 -11.58 -6.57 -0.56
CA VAL A 61 -12.58 -6.36 -1.62
C VAL A 61 -12.16 -5.26 -2.58
N LEU A 62 -12.33 -5.54 -3.86
CA LEU A 62 -12.27 -4.54 -4.93
C LEU A 62 -13.71 -4.17 -5.34
N TYR A 63 -14.06 -2.89 -5.17
CA TYR A 63 -15.29 -2.31 -5.67
C TYR A 63 -15.03 -1.41 -6.88
N LYS A 64 -15.91 -1.48 -7.88
CA LYS A 64 -15.99 -0.53 -9.00
C LYS A 64 -17.38 0.09 -9.00
N SER A 65 -17.49 1.41 -8.81
CA SER A 65 -18.78 2.11 -8.70
C SER A 65 -19.73 1.44 -7.70
N GLN A 66 -19.23 1.07 -6.52
CA GLN A 66 -19.97 0.36 -5.46
C GLN A 66 -20.39 -1.08 -5.80
N VAL A 67 -20.05 -1.60 -6.97
CA VAL A 67 -20.25 -3.01 -7.33
C VAL A 67 -19.01 -3.82 -6.94
N LEU A 68 -19.20 -4.92 -6.21
CA LEU A 68 -18.13 -5.88 -5.90
C LEU A 68 -17.69 -6.54 -7.20
N VAL A 69 -16.40 -6.41 -7.56
CA VAL A 69 -15.84 -7.02 -8.78
C VAL A 69 -14.88 -8.17 -8.47
N TRP A 70 -14.23 -8.15 -7.31
CA TRP A 70 -13.35 -9.21 -6.83
C TRP A 70 -13.24 -9.15 -5.30
N HIS A 71 -13.01 -10.29 -4.66
CA HIS A 71 -12.69 -10.38 -3.24
C HIS A 71 -11.86 -11.62 -2.90
N SER A 72 -11.20 -11.63 -1.74
CA SER A 72 -10.36 -12.74 -1.26
C SER A 72 -11.14 -13.96 -0.79
N ASN A 73 -12.47 -13.87 -0.62
CA ASN A 73 -13.34 -14.92 -0.07
C ASN A 73 -12.97 -15.27 1.38
N THR A 74 -12.69 -14.26 2.21
CA THR A 74 -12.27 -14.44 3.61
C THR A 74 -13.23 -13.82 4.62
N THR A 75 -14.47 -13.62 4.21
CA THR A 75 -15.55 -13.06 5.04
C THR A 75 -15.73 -13.89 6.33
N ASN A 76 -15.57 -13.25 7.47
CA ASN A 76 -15.64 -13.82 8.83
C ASN A 76 -14.60 -14.90 9.15
N GLU A 77 -13.52 -15.03 8.38
CA GLU A 77 -12.42 -15.96 8.66
C GLU A 77 -11.45 -15.43 9.74
N GLY A 78 -11.70 -14.25 10.30
CA GLY A 78 -10.90 -13.64 11.36
C GLY A 78 -11.58 -12.43 12.01
N SER A 79 -10.83 -11.67 12.81
CA SER A 79 -11.30 -10.41 13.38
C SER A 79 -10.18 -9.37 13.44
N GLY A 80 -10.52 -8.09 13.24
CA GLY A 80 -9.54 -7.00 13.29
C GLY A 80 -8.43 -7.14 12.25
N CYS A 81 -8.78 -7.64 11.06
CA CYS A 81 -7.78 -7.99 10.07
C CYS A 81 -7.13 -6.76 9.42
N TYR A 82 -5.90 -6.95 8.97
CA TYR A 82 -5.11 -5.97 8.24
C TYR A 82 -4.39 -6.63 7.07
N LEU A 83 -4.18 -5.88 5.99
CA LEU A 83 -3.43 -6.29 4.82
C LEU A 83 -2.01 -5.74 4.92
N ILE A 84 -0.98 -6.58 4.81
CA ILE A 84 0.41 -6.14 4.67
C ILE A 84 0.93 -6.46 3.27
N PHE A 85 1.69 -5.53 2.69
CA PHE A 85 2.42 -5.78 1.46
C PHE A 85 3.89 -6.01 1.79
N GLN A 86 4.35 -7.24 1.65
CA GLN A 86 5.67 -7.65 2.14
C GLN A 86 6.79 -7.31 1.14
N PRO A 87 8.04 -7.13 1.60
CA PRO A 87 9.22 -6.88 0.76
C PRO A 87 9.56 -7.95 -0.29
N ASN A 88 8.88 -9.10 -0.29
CA ASN A 88 9.05 -10.16 -1.28
C ASN A 88 7.90 -10.18 -2.32
N GLY A 89 7.19 -9.05 -2.47
CA GLY A 89 6.08 -8.88 -3.40
C GLY A 89 4.80 -9.66 -3.01
N LYS A 90 4.69 -10.11 -1.76
CA LYS A 90 3.54 -10.90 -1.27
C LYS A 90 2.52 -10.01 -0.56
N LEU A 91 1.24 -10.17 -0.89
CA LEU A 91 0.15 -9.61 -0.11
C LEU A 91 -0.32 -10.65 0.91
N VAL A 92 -0.49 -10.24 2.17
CA VAL A 92 -0.94 -11.12 3.24
C VAL A 92 -1.99 -10.42 4.09
N ILE A 93 -3.12 -11.08 4.31
CA ILE A 93 -4.11 -10.69 5.32
C ILE A 93 -3.76 -11.41 6.61
N PHE A 94 -3.58 -10.64 7.67
CA PHE A 94 -3.43 -11.16 9.03
C PHE A 94 -4.65 -10.77 9.87
N ASP A 95 -5.03 -11.62 10.81
CA ASP A 95 -5.98 -11.25 11.86
C ASP A 95 -5.31 -10.50 13.03
N ASN A 96 -6.09 -10.10 14.03
CA ASN A 96 -5.58 -9.42 15.23
C ASN A 96 -4.68 -10.30 16.13
N LYS A 97 -4.60 -11.60 15.90
CA LYS A 97 -3.67 -12.53 16.56
C LYS A 97 -2.39 -12.73 15.75
N ASN A 98 -2.29 -12.10 14.57
CA ASN A 98 -1.23 -12.27 13.58
C ASN A 98 -1.20 -13.66 12.94
N GLU A 99 -2.36 -14.32 12.86
CA GLU A 99 -2.53 -15.53 12.07
C GLU A 99 -2.83 -15.16 10.61
N VAL A 100 -2.29 -15.93 9.66
CA VAL A 100 -2.52 -15.69 8.23
C VAL A 100 -3.95 -16.11 7.89
N VAL A 101 -4.74 -15.17 7.36
CA VAL A 101 -6.09 -15.41 6.86
C VAL A 101 -6.06 -15.73 5.36
N TRP A 102 -5.21 -15.03 4.60
CA TRP A 102 -5.05 -15.24 3.16
C TRP A 102 -3.74 -14.64 2.66
N ASP A 103 -3.23 -15.17 1.56
CA ASP A 103 -2.06 -14.60 0.90
C ASP A 103 -2.00 -14.84 -0.61
N THR A 104 -1.14 -14.07 -1.28
CA THR A 104 -0.73 -14.33 -2.67
C THR A 104 0.50 -15.23 -2.73
N THR A 105 0.81 -15.74 -3.92
CA THR A 105 2.13 -16.35 -4.17
C THR A 105 3.23 -15.29 -4.08
N SER A 106 4.35 -15.64 -3.44
CA SER A 106 5.52 -14.75 -3.34
C SER A 106 6.27 -14.66 -4.68
N ILE A 107 6.84 -13.48 -4.96
CA ILE A 107 7.63 -13.18 -6.16
C ILE A 107 9.12 -13.58 -5.97
N ARG A 108 9.45 -14.28 -4.86
CA ARG A 108 10.77 -14.85 -4.47
C ARG A 108 11.89 -13.85 -4.16
N GLU A 109 12.01 -12.75 -4.89
CA GLU A 109 13.07 -11.77 -4.66
C GLU A 109 12.64 -10.72 -3.61
N ILE A 110 13.50 -10.45 -2.62
CA ILE A 110 13.29 -9.37 -1.66
C ILE A 110 13.74 -8.06 -2.31
N GLY A 111 12.90 -7.02 -2.26
CA GLY A 111 13.21 -5.71 -2.79
C GLY A 111 12.09 -4.70 -2.54
N ASN A 112 12.19 -3.54 -3.18
CA ASN A 112 11.18 -2.50 -3.09
C ASN A 112 10.14 -2.72 -4.18
N TYR A 113 8.90 -2.95 -3.77
CA TYR A 113 7.77 -3.13 -4.66
C TYR A 113 6.72 -2.07 -4.39
N ILE A 114 5.82 -1.90 -5.36
CA ILE A 114 4.64 -1.06 -5.21
C ILE A 114 3.39 -1.80 -5.69
N LEU A 115 2.35 -1.77 -4.86
CA LEU A 115 1.00 -2.14 -5.23
C LEU A 115 0.26 -0.89 -5.68
N THR A 116 -0.33 -0.88 -6.86
CA THR A 116 -1.10 0.27 -7.37
C THR A 116 -2.52 -0.14 -7.73
N LEU A 117 -3.46 0.75 -7.45
CA LEU A 117 -4.81 0.74 -8.02
C LEU A 117 -4.81 1.68 -9.23
N ASN A 118 -4.89 1.09 -10.41
CA ASN A 118 -4.72 1.80 -11.66
C ASN A 118 -6.06 2.38 -12.17
N ARG A 119 -5.97 3.35 -13.09
CA ARG A 119 -7.13 3.99 -13.75
C ARG A 119 -7.96 3.03 -14.60
N ASP A 120 -7.37 1.92 -15.04
CA ASP A 120 -8.05 0.84 -15.76
C ASP A 120 -8.81 -0.12 -14.82
N HIS A 121 -8.87 0.20 -13.52
CA HIS A 121 -9.55 -0.55 -12.47
C HIS A 121 -8.85 -1.85 -12.05
N ASN A 122 -7.59 -2.06 -12.44
CA ASN A 122 -6.80 -3.20 -12.02
C ASN A 122 -5.94 -2.86 -10.79
N VAL A 123 -5.74 -3.85 -9.92
CA VAL A 123 -4.78 -3.80 -8.82
C VAL A 123 -3.54 -4.57 -9.25
N VAL A 124 -2.39 -3.90 -9.32
CA VAL A 124 -1.16 -4.44 -9.93
C VAL A 124 0.03 -4.25 -9.00
N ILE A 125 0.90 -5.25 -8.93
CA ILE A 125 2.18 -5.17 -8.22
C ILE A 125 3.29 -4.93 -9.24
N TYR A 126 4.10 -3.90 -9.03
CA TYR A 126 5.32 -3.62 -9.78
C TYR A 126 6.55 -3.76 -8.89
N GLY A 127 7.65 -4.24 -9.47
CA GLY A 127 8.95 -4.32 -8.82
C GLY A 127 9.74 -5.58 -9.22
N PRO A 128 10.91 -5.80 -8.59
CA PRO A 128 11.53 -4.88 -7.65
C PRO A 128 12.01 -3.58 -8.34
N LYS A 129 12.30 -2.53 -7.56
CA LYS A 129 12.87 -1.27 -8.04
C LYS A 129 14.09 -1.53 -8.94
N VAL A 130 14.06 -1.02 -10.17
CA VAL A 130 15.13 -1.23 -11.18
C VAL A 130 16.12 -0.06 -11.23
N TRP A 131 15.67 1.16 -10.94
CA TRP A 131 16.49 2.38 -11.00
C TRP A 131 15.96 3.44 -10.03
N ASP A 132 16.86 4.19 -9.39
CA ASP A 132 16.57 5.49 -8.76
C ASP A 132 17.68 6.51 -9.12
N ASN A 133 17.43 7.79 -8.86
CA ASN A 133 18.38 8.87 -9.13
C ASN A 133 19.37 9.13 -7.98
N GLU A 134 19.54 8.16 -7.07
CA GLU A 134 20.52 8.10 -5.97
C GLU A 134 20.45 9.24 -4.95
N ASN A 135 19.33 9.98 -4.85
CA ASN A 135 19.11 11.01 -3.83
C ASN A 135 18.60 10.44 -2.49
N ASN A 136 18.88 9.17 -2.18
CA ASN A 136 18.44 8.51 -0.95
C ASN A 136 19.07 9.20 0.27
N THR A 137 18.32 10.11 0.90
CA THR A 137 18.54 10.39 2.32
C THR A 137 18.37 9.07 3.07
N ILE A 138 19.36 8.69 3.87
CA ILE A 138 19.38 7.46 4.68
C ILE A 138 18.00 7.26 5.34
N GLY A 139 17.23 6.27 4.86
CA GLY A 139 15.88 5.95 5.35
C GLY A 139 14.71 6.19 4.38
N SER A 140 14.94 6.66 3.14
CA SER A 140 13.88 6.75 2.11
C SER A 140 13.74 5.40 1.38
N ASP A 141 12.74 4.61 1.79
CA ASP A 141 12.26 3.44 1.04
C ASP A 141 11.36 3.84 -0.15
N ASP A 142 11.37 5.12 -0.55
CA ASP A 142 10.35 5.71 -1.42
C ASP A 142 10.42 5.19 -2.86
N VAL A 143 9.35 4.52 -3.29
CA VAL A 143 8.94 4.54 -4.70
C VAL A 143 8.05 5.77 -4.86
N VAL A 144 8.59 6.85 -5.40
CA VAL A 144 7.79 8.06 -5.69
C VAL A 144 6.88 7.78 -6.89
N VAL A 145 5.57 7.62 -6.63
CA VAL A 145 4.57 7.60 -7.70
C VAL A 145 4.27 9.03 -8.14
N ALA A 146 4.90 9.47 -9.22
CA ALA A 146 4.47 10.69 -9.89
C ALA A 146 3.11 10.42 -10.55
N THR A 147 2.03 11.02 -10.04
CA THR A 147 0.75 11.03 -10.74
C THR A 147 0.91 11.91 -11.98
N SER A 148 0.80 11.32 -13.17
CA SER A 148 0.73 12.13 -14.39
C SER A 148 -0.61 12.88 -14.41
N LEU A 149 -0.54 14.18 -14.18
CA LEU A 149 -1.60 15.13 -14.49
C LEU A 149 -1.33 15.64 -15.91
N ASN A 150 -1.94 14.99 -16.90
CA ASN A 150 -2.05 15.43 -18.30
C ASN A 150 -0.85 16.23 -18.86
N GLY A 151 0.20 15.52 -19.28
CA GLY A 151 1.32 16.07 -20.07
C GLY A 151 1.94 14.98 -20.94
N PRO A 152 2.54 15.31 -22.10
CA PRO A 152 3.06 14.31 -23.01
C PRO A 152 4.21 13.56 -22.34
N MET A 153 4.12 12.23 -22.35
CA MET A 153 5.16 11.31 -21.88
C MET A 153 6.40 11.42 -22.78
N GLY A 154 7.31 12.33 -22.43
CA GLY A 154 8.63 12.41 -23.02
C GLY A 154 9.53 11.29 -22.48
N ALA A 155 9.42 10.07 -23.03
CA ALA A 155 10.47 9.08 -22.88
C ALA A 155 11.60 9.42 -23.87
N SER A 156 12.50 10.32 -23.47
CA SER A 156 13.76 10.58 -24.19
C SER A 156 14.87 9.68 -23.64
N GLY A 157 14.77 8.39 -23.92
CA GLY A 157 15.88 7.45 -23.76
C GLY A 157 16.70 7.42 -25.04
N VAL A 158 17.66 8.33 -25.16
CA VAL A 158 18.65 8.32 -26.26
C VAL A 158 19.46 7.03 -26.19
N LYS A 159 19.64 6.43 -27.37
CA LYS A 159 20.42 5.23 -27.69
C LYS A 159 21.71 5.12 -26.89
N ASN A 160 21.98 3.92 -26.37
CA ASN A 160 23.13 3.08 -26.72
C ASN A 160 23.19 1.93 -25.71
N ASN A 161 23.02 0.69 -26.17
CA ASN A 161 23.86 -0.41 -25.71
C ASN A 161 23.82 -1.55 -26.73
N LYS A 162 24.93 -1.59 -27.47
CA LYS A 162 25.50 -2.67 -28.27
C LYS A 162 24.80 -4.03 -28.17
N MET A 163 24.36 -4.50 -29.33
CA MET A 163 24.06 -5.90 -29.62
C MET A 163 25.24 -6.79 -29.19
N MET A 164 24.95 -7.87 -28.45
CA MET A 164 25.82 -9.05 -28.42
C MET A 164 25.06 -10.16 -29.15
N GLU A 165 25.30 -10.22 -30.46
CA GLU A 165 24.93 -11.35 -31.29
C GLU A 165 25.97 -12.45 -31.05
N MET A 166 25.52 -13.66 -30.67
CA MET A 166 26.14 -14.93 -31.07
C MET A 166 25.21 -16.09 -30.68
N GLY A 167 24.23 -16.34 -31.55
CA GLY A 167 23.48 -17.59 -31.59
C GLY A 167 23.84 -18.36 -32.86
N LYS A 168 24.55 -19.47 -32.72
CA LYS A 168 24.54 -20.65 -33.61
C LYS A 168 25.26 -21.77 -32.84
N ILE A 169 24.81 -23.01 -32.73
CA ILE A 169 24.35 -23.93 -33.79
C ILE A 169 23.36 -24.94 -33.16
N ILE A 170 22.19 -25.14 -33.76
CA ILE A 170 21.47 -26.41 -33.66
C ILE A 170 21.61 -27.08 -35.01
N GLU A 171 22.36 -28.18 -35.07
CA GLU A 171 22.32 -29.10 -36.21
C GLU A 171 20.97 -29.82 -36.20
N VAL A 172 20.18 -29.58 -37.25
CA VAL A 172 19.02 -30.40 -37.57
C VAL A 172 19.50 -31.48 -38.52
N MET A 173 19.61 -32.71 -38.02
CA MET A 173 19.68 -33.88 -38.90
C MET A 173 18.27 -34.19 -39.39
N SER A 174 18.01 -33.96 -40.68
CA SER A 174 16.85 -34.50 -41.39
C SER A 174 17.29 -35.73 -42.20
N ASN A 175 16.53 -36.81 -42.04
CA ASN A 175 16.71 -38.10 -42.70
C ASN A 175 16.65 -38.02 -44.23
N GLU A 176 17.62 -38.63 -44.91
CA GLU A 176 17.44 -39.58 -46.02
C GLU A 176 18.54 -40.66 -45.96
#